data_AF-A0A6H2FUJ2-F1
#
_entry.id   AF-A0A6H2FUJ2-F1
#
_cell.length_a   1.000
_cell.length_b   1.000
_cell.length_c   1.000
_cell.angle_alpha   90.00
_cell.angle_beta   90.00
_cell.angle_gamma   90.00
#
_symmetry.space_group_name_H-M   'P 1'
#
loop_
_entity.id
_entity.type
_entity.pdbx_description
1 polymer ?
#
loop_
_entity_poly.entity_id
_entity_poly.type
_entity_poly.pdbx_seq_one_letter_code
_entity_poly.pdbx_strand_id
1 'polypeptide(L)' 'MKYLKLTLKVCSKYNKQRLDVFLTKKIIQFSRSQIKKIIINNNVKINNNIINIPKKKFF' A
#
# COMPACT_ATOMS: atom_id res chain seq x y z
N MET A 1 20.78 6.33 9.00
CA MET A 1 19.73 5.28 8.90
C MET A 1 19.30 5.14 7.45
N LYS A 2 19.31 3.92 6.90
CA LYS A 2 18.91 3.64 5.52
C LYS A 2 17.41 3.31 5.49
N TYR A 3 16.62 4.06 4.74
CA TYR A 3 15.19 3.80 4.57
C TYR A 3 14.91 3.29 3.15
N LEU A 4 14.01 2.32 3.04
CA LEU A 4 13.54 1.83 1.75
C LEU A 4 12.37 2.71 1.29
N LYS A 5 12.53 3.42 0.16
CA LYS A 5 11.45 4.19 -0.47
C LYS A 5 11.03 3.48 -1.76
N LEU A 6 9.77 3.05 -1.81
CA LEU A 6 9.16 2.42 -2.98
C LEU A 6 8.07 3.34 -3.53
N THR A 7 8.01 3.49 -4.85
CA THR A 7 6.96 4.26 -5.54
C THR A 7 6.28 3.36 -6.56
N LEU A 8 4.96 3.27 -6.51
CA LEU A 8 4.15 2.44 -7.39
C LEU A 8 3.10 3.30 -8.10
N LYS A 9 2.93 3.09 -9.41
CA LYS A 9 1.82 3.69 -10.16
C LYS A 9 0.61 2.74 -10.13
N VAL A 10 -0.56 3.32 -9.90
CA VAL A 10 -1.84 2.60 -9.93
C VAL A 10 -2.56 2.98 -11.23
N CYS A 11 -2.93 1.97 -12.03
CA CYS A 11 -3.74 2.14 -13.23
C CYS A 11 -5.21 1.81 -12.96
N SER A 12 -6.11 2.25 -13.83
CA SER A 12 -7.56 2.03 -13.76
C SER A 12 -7.99 0.57 -13.57
N LYS A 13 -7.19 -0.40 -14.05
CA LYS A 13 -7.42 -1.84 -13.83
C LYS A 13 -7.44 -2.28 -12.36
N TYR A 14 -6.97 -1.44 -11.45
CA TYR A 14 -6.96 -1.69 -10.00
C TYR A 14 -8.05 -0.92 -9.26
N ASN A 15 -8.97 -0.27 -9.98
CA ASN A 15 -10.12 0.40 -9.36
C ASN A 15 -10.91 -0.58 -8.50
N LYS A 16 -11.43 -0.06 -7.39
CA LYS A 16 -12.17 -0.82 -6.36
C LYS A 16 -11.33 -1.90 -5.65
N GLN A 17 -10.06 -2.10 -6.00
CA GLN A 17 -9.17 -3.01 -5.29
C GLN A 17 -8.73 -2.37 -3.97
N ARG A 18 -8.60 -3.20 -2.93
CA ARG A 18 -8.09 -2.79 -1.63
C ARG A 18 -6.58 -2.59 -1.66
N LEU A 19 -6.11 -1.57 -0.94
CA LEU A 19 -4.71 -1.21 -0.80
C LEU A 19 -3.85 -2.39 -0.31
N ASP A 20 -4.28 -3.10 0.73
CA ASP A 20 -3.55 -4.24 1.28
C ASP A 20 -3.33 -5.36 0.26
N VAL A 21 -4.37 -5.67 -0.52
CA VAL A 21 -4.29 -6.68 -1.59
C VAL A 21 -3.38 -6.21 -2.73
N PHE A 22 -3.49 -4.94 -3.13
CA PHE A 22 -2.65 -4.38 -4.19
C PHE A 22 -1.16 -4.43 -3.82
N LEU A 23 -0.81 -3.95 -2.63
CA LEU A 23 0.57 -3.92 -2.17
C LEU A 23 1.15 -5.32 -2.00
N THR A 24 0.38 -6.28 -1.47
CA THR A 24 0.84 -7.67 -1.34
C THR A 24 1.19 -8.29 -2.69
N LYS A 25 0.45 -7.94 -3.77
CA LYS A 25 0.76 -8.41 -5.13
C LYS A 25 1.99 -7.76 -5.75
N LYS A 26 2.38 -6.57 -5.28
CA LYS A 26 3.50 -5.79 -5.84
C LYS A 26 4.78 -5.93 -5.04
N ILE A 27 4.68 -6.17 -3.74
CA ILE A 27 5.81 -6.27 -2.82
C ILE A 27 5.79 -7.67 -2.21
N ILE A 28 6.15 -8.65 -3.04
CA ILE A 28 6.10 -10.08 -2.72
C ILE A 28 6.99 -10.50 -1.54
N GLN A 29 7.94 -9.64 -1.15
CA GLN A 29 8.83 -9.83 -0.01
C GLN A 29 8.12 -9.71 1.34
N PHE A 30 6.92 -9.12 1.39
CA PHE A 30 6.14 -8.99 2.60
C PHE A 30 4.84 -9.79 2.51
N SER A 31 4.56 -10.49 3.60
CA SER A 31 3.25 -11.09 3.82
C SER A 31 2.16 -10.01 3.98
N ARG A 32 0.91 -10.40 3.75
CA ARG A 32 -0.24 -9.49 3.90
C ARG A 32 -0.34 -8.88 5.30
N SER A 33 0.03 -9.61 6.35
CA SER A 33 0.02 -9.10 7.73
C SER A 33 1.11 -8.04 7.97
N GLN A 34 2.30 -8.24 7.41
CA GLN A 34 3.37 -7.23 7.42
C GLN A 34 2.94 -5.97 6.65
N ILE A 35 2.35 -6.12 5.45
CA ILE A 35 1.79 -4.99 4.69
C ILE A 35 0.74 -4.23 5.50
N LYS A 36 -0.17 -4.93 6.20
CA LYS A 36 -1.15 -4.27 7.08
C LYS A 36 -0.48 -3.43 8.17
N LYS A 37 0.55 -3.96 8.85
CA LYS A 37 1.31 -3.22 9.86
C LYS A 37 1.96 -1.96 9.28
N ILE A 38 2.57 -2.08 8.09
CA ILE A 38 3.18 -0.93 7.38
C ILE A 38 2.13 0.16 7.10
N ILE A 39 0.95 -0.23 6.60
CA ILE A 39 -0.15 0.72 6.34
C ILE A 39 -0.61 1.38 7.64
N ILE A 40 -0.95 0.60 8.67
CA ILE A 40 -1.49 1.11 9.95
C ILE A 40 -0.49 2.07 10.63
N ASN A 41 0.81 1.80 10.51
CA ASN A 41 1.87 2.61 11.09
C ASN A 41 2.21 3.87 10.26
N ASN A 42 1.28 4.39 9.45
CA ASN A 42 1.42 5.64 8.68
C ASN A 42 2.57 5.67 7.65
N ASN A 43 3.08 4.51 7.23
CA ASN A 43 4.23 4.43 6.31
C ASN A 43 3.83 4.39 4.81
N VAL A 44 2.54 4.50 4.50
CA VAL A 44 2.04 4.48 3.11
C VAL A 44 1.37 5.80 2.77
N LYS A 45 1.72 6.36 1.61
CA LYS A 45 1.10 7.56 1.05
C LYS A 45 0.46 7.26 -0.29
N ILE A 46 -0.71 7.83 -0.55
CA ILE A 46 -1.37 7.87 -1.86
C ILE A 46 -1.59 9.34 -2.20
N ASN A 47 -1.05 9.81 -3.33
CA ASN A 47 -1.13 11.21 -3.75
C ASN A 47 -0.78 12.17 -2.60
N ASN A 48 0.36 11.91 -1.96
CA ASN A 48 0.92 12.63 -0.81
C ASN A 48 0.14 12.52 0.52
N ASN A 49 -1.06 11.94 0.52
CA ASN A 49 -1.86 11.72 1.72
C ASN A 49 -1.47 10.41 2.41
N ILE A 50 -1.18 10.47 3.71
CA ILE A 50 -0.92 9.28 4.53
C ILE A 50 -2.20 8.44 4.61
N ILE A 51 -2.07 7.14 4.33
CA ILE A 51 -3.18 6.19 4.40
C ILE A 51 -2.84 5.12 5.44
N ASN A 52 -3.71 5.00 6.44
CA ASN A 52 -3.59 4.02 7.51
C ASN A 52 -4.72 2.97 7.52
N ILE A 53 -5.54 2.93 6.47
CA ILE A 53 -6.66 2.01 6.34
C ILE A 53 -6.32 0.94 5.30
N PRO A 54 -5.95 -0.30 5.69
CA PRO A 54 -5.58 -1.35 4.74
C PRO A 54 -6.70 -1.73 3.77
N LYS A 55 -7.96 -1.56 4.20
CA LYS A 55 -9.15 -1.84 3.37
C LYS A 55 -9.48 -0.72 2.37
N LYS A 56 -8.79 0.43 2.41
CA LYS A 56 -9.07 1.56 1.51
C LYS A 56 -9.00 1.09 0.06
N LYS A 57 -9.99 1.48 -0.73
CA LYS A 57 -10.06 1.17 -2.16
C LYS A 57 -9.55 2.33 -2.98
N PHE A 58 -8.97 2.03 -4.14
CA PHE A 58 -8.72 3.03 -5.18
C PHE A 58 -10.04 3.37 -5.88
N PHE A 59 -10.29 4.67 -6.08
CA PHE A 59 -11.40 5.19 -6.87
C PHE A 59 -10.82 6.05 -7.98
#